data_AF-A0A2S6C0Y5-F1
#
_entry.id   AF-A0A2S6C0Y5-F1
#
_cell.length_a   1.000
_cell.length_b   1.000
_cell.length_c   1.000
_cell.angle_alpha   90.00
_cell.angle_beta   90.00
_cell.angle_gamma   90.00
#
_symmetry.space_group_name_H-M   'P 1'
#
loop_
_entity.id
_entity.type
_entity.pdbx_description
1 polymer ?
#
loop_
_entity_poly.entity_id
_entity_poly.type
_entity_poly.pdbx_seq_one_letter_code
_entity_poly.pdbx_strand_id
1 'polypeptide(L)'
;MVLYATMARTLPLKRVSSLSDDEVKPTTPEDGLKTDPPCHPQACAIQGEDADAVNGRHALIHVVDCIQKNNYKEEKCQKQIDALYECCNLFYQKEGDGASTVSCPKANLLRLKMRQRSQGTNAKLLLVVALGRSQIPTAGFGDLRSDAKRLVALALEPRGESEVSLFWNSIHQPPSTKFDQRNYTDMARKVIIDTDPGVDDVMAMLLALSALPEELEVLLLSITYGNIDVENCLRNVVSMFFHIEKEIEWRAAQGKSLGFDALRKTKPIVAVGSDHPLTDQMLMADFFHGRDGLGGIHGTHPHLTPNETWKGLFDKAVSSGTDADKIIASELRNEGAMFTASKAPAVDEILRLLSENEPDTITIVAIGPLTNLAHAAAQDPETFLRAKEVVVMGGNVDEKGNMTPVAEFNTFADAVAAARVYALSSPTPKTTMPPVPPAPPGQQADQAPPPYLADYPQKLSRQLKVTLFPLDITERHALSRGLFRTLSEPLVQAGSPLAEWATAFLTSTFDKVESLQQDVFGDAVGLHLHDPLCIWYCMATDVSGWEILKDEDLRVETSGQWTRGMCVVDRRTRKKRPAGDEGERPGDAGNWLSLNAGNRLQRCTGTPQTTGNIDFGEFLVKRVFLSG
;
A
#
# COMPACT_ATOMS: atom_id res chain seq x y z
N MET A 1 10.92 15.27 -20.20
CA MET A 1 11.66 16.55 -20.12
C MET A 1 12.49 16.55 -18.84
N VAL A 2 13.80 16.79 -18.81
CA VAL A 2 14.84 16.87 -19.87
C VAL A 2 16.19 16.48 -19.25
N LEU A 3 16.97 15.65 -19.95
CA LEU A 3 18.42 15.79 -20.15
C LEU A 3 18.59 15.42 -21.64
N TYR A 4 19.08 16.25 -22.55
CA TYR A 4 20.08 17.31 -22.43
C TYR A 4 19.60 18.67 -22.94
N ALA A 5 20.17 19.75 -22.38
CA ALA A 5 20.23 21.05 -23.02
C ALA A 5 21.58 21.72 -22.74
N THR A 6 22.47 21.75 -23.74
CA THR A 6 23.69 22.55 -23.67
C THR A 6 24.04 23.15 -25.03
N MET A 7 24.31 24.46 -25.00
CA MET A 7 24.95 25.31 -26.02
C MET A 7 24.10 26.08 -27.05
N ALA A 8 24.31 27.40 -27.00
CA ALA A 8 24.53 28.34 -28.11
C ALA A 8 23.35 29.06 -28.81
N ARG A 9 22.98 30.20 -28.20
CA ARG A 9 23.08 31.58 -28.78
C ARG A 9 22.53 31.88 -30.20
N THR A 10 21.46 32.69 -30.19
CA THR A 10 21.23 33.92 -31.00
C THR A 10 21.36 33.90 -32.54
N LEU A 11 20.25 34.19 -33.25
CA LEU A 11 20.03 35.32 -34.22
C LEU A 11 18.66 35.14 -34.95
N PRO A 12 18.12 36.14 -35.70
CA PRO A 12 16.68 36.41 -35.71
C PRO A 12 15.85 35.80 -36.86
N LEU A 13 14.55 35.65 -36.58
CA LEU A 13 13.50 35.34 -37.55
C LEU A 13 13.42 36.39 -38.68
N LYS A 14 13.40 35.92 -39.94
CA LYS A 14 12.89 36.69 -41.09
C LYS A 14 11.60 36.04 -41.60
N ARG A 15 10.53 36.82 -41.69
CA ARG A 15 9.28 36.43 -42.38
C ARG A 15 9.54 36.26 -43.88
N VAL A 16 9.04 35.16 -44.44
CA VAL A 16 8.72 35.02 -45.87
C VAL A 16 7.31 34.45 -45.99
N SER A 17 6.61 34.83 -47.06
CA SER A 17 5.16 34.73 -47.23
C SER A 17 4.68 33.47 -47.96
N SER A 18 3.54 32.95 -47.50
CA SER A 18 2.47 32.30 -48.30
C SER A 18 2.86 31.29 -49.39
N LEU A 19 2.69 30.00 -49.09
CA LEU A 19 2.29 28.96 -50.04
C LEU A 19 1.13 28.15 -49.44
N SER A 20 0.35 27.49 -50.29
CA SER A 20 -1.01 27.02 -50.05
C SER A 20 -1.14 25.73 -49.21
N ASP A 21 -2.31 25.57 -48.60
CA ASP A 21 -2.74 24.33 -47.95
C ASP A 21 -2.91 23.18 -48.96
N ASP A 22 -2.10 22.13 -48.85
CA ASP A 22 -2.34 20.82 -49.47
C ASP A 22 -2.43 19.76 -48.35
N GLU A 23 -3.57 19.06 -48.26
CA GLU A 23 -3.83 18.02 -47.25
C GLU A 23 -2.93 16.79 -47.44
N VAL A 24 -2.04 16.52 -46.48
CA VAL A 24 -1.35 15.22 -46.39
C VAL A 24 -2.23 14.21 -45.63
N LYS A 25 -2.72 13.19 -46.34
CA LYS A 25 -3.55 12.10 -45.82
C LYS A 25 -2.77 11.11 -44.93
N PRO A 26 -3.46 10.34 -44.07
CA PRO A 26 -2.82 9.33 -43.21
C PRO A 26 -2.13 8.23 -44.03
N THR A 27 -0.94 7.83 -43.59
CA THR A 27 -0.17 6.71 -44.13
C THR A 27 -0.87 5.37 -43.85
N THR A 28 -0.98 4.51 -44.87
CA THR A 28 -1.51 3.16 -44.69
C THR A 28 -0.57 2.30 -43.82
N PRO A 29 -1.06 1.25 -43.15
CA PRO A 29 -0.20 0.29 -42.44
C PRO A 29 0.93 -0.25 -43.34
N GLU A 30 0.64 -0.50 -44.63
CA GLU A 30 1.60 -0.98 -45.63
C GLU A 30 2.66 0.08 -46.00
N ASP A 31 2.34 1.36 -45.92
CA ASP A 31 3.32 2.45 -46.08
C ASP A 31 4.18 2.63 -44.83
N GLY A 32 3.62 2.36 -43.64
CA GLY A 32 4.37 2.33 -42.38
C GLY A 32 5.51 1.30 -42.38
N LEU A 33 5.34 0.17 -43.07
CA LEU A 33 6.41 -0.85 -43.21
C LEU A 33 7.62 -0.40 -44.04
N LYS A 34 7.49 0.71 -44.78
CA LYS A 34 8.53 1.24 -45.67
C LYS A 34 9.39 2.31 -45.01
N THR A 35 9.04 2.74 -43.79
CA THR A 35 9.82 3.72 -43.03
C THR A 35 10.95 3.05 -42.27
N ASP A 36 11.95 3.85 -41.88
CA ASP A 36 13.03 3.45 -40.99
C ASP A 36 13.00 4.39 -39.76
N PRO A 37 12.65 3.90 -38.55
CA PRO A 37 12.25 2.53 -38.25
C PRO A 37 10.86 2.15 -38.83
N PRO A 38 10.58 0.85 -39.07
CA PRO A 38 9.27 0.42 -39.55
C PRO A 38 8.14 0.71 -38.55
N CYS A 39 7.00 1.17 -39.07
CA CYS A 39 5.81 1.60 -38.32
C CYS A 39 5.95 2.88 -37.48
N HIS A 40 7.04 3.63 -37.66
CA HIS A 40 7.30 4.86 -36.92
C HIS A 40 6.21 5.95 -37.08
N PRO A 41 5.66 6.24 -38.28
CA PRO A 41 4.59 7.24 -38.41
C PRO A 41 3.33 6.91 -37.60
N GLN A 42 2.98 5.63 -37.53
CA GLN A 42 1.83 5.16 -36.74
C GLN A 42 2.10 5.25 -35.23
N ALA A 43 3.35 5.07 -34.79
CA ALA A 43 3.74 5.30 -33.40
C ALA A 43 3.74 6.81 -33.05
N CYS A 44 4.30 7.67 -33.91
CA CYS A 44 4.29 9.12 -33.73
C CYS A 44 2.86 9.70 -33.68
N ALA A 45 1.91 9.14 -34.43
CA ALA A 45 0.49 9.52 -34.36
C ALA A 45 -0.17 9.24 -32.99
N ILE A 46 0.47 8.44 -32.13
CA ILE A 46 0.02 8.11 -30.76
C ILE A 46 0.85 8.85 -29.70
N GLN A 47 2.17 9.00 -29.92
CA GLN A 47 3.13 9.41 -28.88
C GLN A 47 3.82 10.77 -29.12
N GLY A 48 3.63 11.40 -30.29
CA GLY A 48 4.06 12.78 -30.52
C GLY A 48 5.57 13.02 -30.66
N GLU A 49 6.30 12.13 -31.33
CA GLU A 49 7.72 12.32 -31.64
C GLU A 49 7.93 12.84 -33.08
N ASP A 50 8.93 13.72 -33.28
CA ASP A 50 9.32 14.27 -34.58
C ASP A 50 9.76 13.17 -35.56
N ALA A 51 9.13 13.11 -36.74
CA ALA A 51 9.43 12.11 -37.76
C ALA A 51 10.75 12.35 -38.54
N ASP A 52 11.54 13.37 -38.18
CA ASP A 52 12.71 13.85 -38.94
C ASP A 52 13.94 14.12 -38.06
N ALA A 53 14.56 13.06 -37.53
CA ALA A 53 15.89 13.13 -36.90
C ALA A 53 17.05 12.67 -37.81
N VAL A 54 16.76 12.21 -39.05
CA VAL A 54 17.75 11.46 -39.86
C VAL A 54 18.21 12.19 -41.15
N ASN A 55 17.43 13.11 -41.74
CA ASN A 55 17.85 13.83 -42.96
C ASN A 55 17.41 15.29 -42.99
N GLY A 56 18.32 16.20 -42.60
CA GLY A 56 18.02 17.63 -42.43
C GLY A 56 17.52 18.38 -43.68
N ARG A 57 16.21 18.46 -43.85
CA ARG A 57 15.50 19.41 -44.74
C ARG A 57 14.30 20.00 -44.01
N HIS A 58 14.09 21.31 -44.14
CA HIS A 58 13.04 22.01 -43.38
C HIS A 58 11.67 21.86 -44.05
N ALA A 59 10.72 21.22 -43.35
CA ALA A 59 9.29 21.41 -43.54
C ALA A 59 8.55 21.16 -42.21
N LEU A 60 8.02 22.22 -41.57
CA LEU A 60 7.23 22.09 -40.35
C LEU A 60 5.83 21.54 -40.67
N ILE A 61 5.61 20.25 -40.43
CA ILE A 61 4.27 19.66 -40.37
C ILE A 61 4.01 19.27 -38.91
N HIS A 62 3.20 20.07 -38.20
CA HIS A 62 2.72 19.70 -36.87
C HIS A 62 1.74 18.52 -36.96
N VAL A 63 2.25 17.30 -36.86
CA VAL A 63 1.41 16.13 -36.55
C VAL A 63 0.98 16.25 -35.08
N VAL A 64 -0.31 16.45 -34.85
CA VAL A 64 -0.84 16.65 -33.50
C VAL A 64 -1.07 15.29 -32.83
N ASP A 65 -0.30 15.02 -31.77
CA ASP A 65 -0.41 13.86 -30.86
C ASP A 65 -1.87 13.63 -30.42
N CYS A 66 -2.34 12.38 -30.55
CA CYS A 66 -3.67 12.01 -30.10
C CYS A 66 -3.81 11.92 -28.56
N ILE A 67 -2.87 11.26 -27.87
CA ILE A 67 -2.93 11.00 -26.43
C ILE A 67 -2.82 12.32 -25.65
N GLN A 68 -1.86 13.19 -25.98
CA GLN A 68 -1.77 14.52 -25.36
C GLN A 68 -3.04 15.36 -25.60
N LYS A 69 -3.54 15.39 -26.84
CA LYS A 69 -4.78 16.12 -27.20
C LYS A 69 -6.02 15.62 -26.46
N ASN A 70 -6.02 14.36 -26.03
CA ASN A 70 -7.12 13.75 -25.30
C ASN A 70 -6.92 13.66 -23.78
N ASN A 71 -5.90 14.34 -23.23
CA ASN A 71 -5.55 14.32 -21.80
C ASN A 71 -5.29 12.89 -21.30
N TYR A 72 -4.44 12.17 -22.05
CA TYR A 72 -3.99 10.80 -21.79
C TYR A 72 -5.09 9.71 -21.80
N LYS A 73 -6.25 10.03 -22.38
CA LYS A 73 -7.39 9.10 -22.53
C LYS A 73 -7.24 8.21 -23.76
N GLU A 74 -6.58 7.06 -23.61
CA GLU A 74 -6.37 6.08 -24.68
C GLU A 74 -7.66 5.67 -25.38
N GLU A 75 -8.80 5.61 -24.67
CA GLU A 75 -10.10 5.24 -25.23
C GLU A 75 -10.60 6.20 -26.32
N LYS A 76 -9.98 7.38 -26.44
CA LYS A 76 -10.24 8.36 -27.51
C LYS A 76 -9.27 8.26 -28.70
N CYS A 77 -8.20 7.47 -28.58
CA CYS A 77 -7.13 7.31 -29.58
C CYS A 77 -7.10 5.93 -30.22
N GLN A 78 -8.19 5.18 -30.08
CA GLN A 78 -8.31 3.79 -30.52
C GLN A 78 -7.97 3.60 -32.01
N LYS A 79 -8.36 4.55 -32.88
CA LYS A 79 -8.06 4.47 -34.33
C LYS A 79 -6.56 4.51 -34.64
N GLN A 80 -5.81 5.35 -33.93
CA GLN A 80 -4.36 5.48 -34.08
C GLN A 80 -3.67 4.22 -33.53
N ILE A 81 -4.12 3.73 -32.38
CA ILE A 81 -3.65 2.49 -31.76
C ILE A 81 -3.89 1.27 -32.68
N ASP A 82 -5.07 1.16 -33.28
CA ASP A 82 -5.40 0.09 -34.22
C ASP A 82 -4.52 0.15 -35.48
N ALA A 83 -4.29 1.34 -36.05
CA ALA A 83 -3.40 1.52 -37.21
C ALA A 83 -1.94 1.14 -36.92
N LEU A 84 -1.44 1.43 -35.71
CA LEU A 84 -0.13 0.95 -35.27
C LEU A 84 -0.11 -0.58 -35.15
N TYR A 85 -1.14 -1.16 -34.51
CA TYR A 85 -1.20 -2.61 -34.31
C TYR A 85 -1.32 -3.38 -35.63
N GLU A 86 -2.05 -2.86 -36.61
CA GLU A 86 -2.09 -3.41 -37.97
C GLU A 86 -0.71 -3.36 -38.64
N CYS A 87 -0.01 -2.22 -38.59
CA CYS A 87 1.34 -2.10 -39.14
C CYS A 87 2.32 -3.07 -38.47
N CYS A 88 2.34 -3.12 -37.14
CA CYS A 88 3.21 -4.03 -36.39
C CYS A 88 2.87 -5.51 -36.63
N ASN A 89 1.61 -5.84 -36.86
CA ASN A 89 1.22 -7.21 -37.20
C ASN A 89 1.72 -7.60 -38.61
N LEU A 90 1.67 -6.69 -39.58
CA LEU A 90 2.28 -6.91 -40.90
C LEU A 90 3.82 -7.01 -40.82
N PHE A 91 4.46 -6.22 -39.95
CA PHE A 91 5.90 -6.30 -39.69
C PHE A 91 6.30 -7.71 -39.19
N TYR A 92 5.60 -8.24 -38.18
CA TYR A 92 5.87 -9.60 -37.68
C TYR A 92 5.48 -10.71 -38.66
N GLN A 93 4.50 -10.48 -39.55
CA GLN A 93 4.21 -11.42 -40.64
C GLN A 93 5.33 -11.48 -41.69
N LYS A 94 6.07 -10.38 -41.89
CA LYS A 94 7.13 -10.27 -42.90
C LYS A 94 8.50 -10.68 -42.36
N GLU A 95 8.88 -10.18 -41.19
CA GLU A 95 10.22 -10.36 -40.60
C GLU A 95 10.27 -11.48 -39.52
N GLY A 96 9.11 -12.00 -39.13
CA GLY A 96 8.96 -13.05 -38.12
C GLY A 96 8.89 -12.55 -36.68
N ASP A 97 8.35 -13.38 -35.79
CA ASP A 97 8.05 -13.03 -34.39
C ASP A 97 9.26 -12.67 -33.51
N GLY A 98 10.46 -13.06 -33.94
CA GLY A 98 11.73 -12.75 -33.27
C GLY A 98 12.33 -11.40 -33.66
N ALA A 99 11.76 -10.72 -34.67
CA ALA A 99 12.21 -9.38 -35.07
C ALA A 99 11.88 -8.32 -34.01
N SER A 100 12.53 -7.17 -34.08
CA SER A 100 12.23 -6.02 -33.22
C SER A 100 12.39 -4.70 -33.98
N THR A 101 11.59 -3.72 -33.59
CA THR A 101 11.67 -2.32 -34.01
C THR A 101 11.21 -1.47 -32.84
N VAL A 102 11.78 -0.26 -32.68
CA VAL A 102 11.43 0.66 -31.59
C VAL A 102 9.96 1.11 -31.63
N SER A 103 9.32 1.03 -32.80
CA SER A 103 7.92 1.45 -32.98
C SER A 103 6.88 0.40 -32.61
N CYS A 104 7.26 -0.87 -32.39
CA CYS A 104 6.30 -1.97 -32.21
C CYS A 104 6.44 -2.71 -30.88
N PRO A 105 5.32 -3.01 -30.19
CA PRO A 105 5.33 -3.89 -29.03
C PRO A 105 5.61 -5.34 -29.46
N LYS A 106 6.30 -6.11 -28.61
CA LYS A 106 6.67 -7.53 -28.86
C LYS A 106 5.49 -8.34 -29.42
N ALA A 107 5.74 -9.21 -30.40
CA ALA A 107 4.72 -9.93 -31.16
C ALA A 107 3.68 -10.68 -30.30
N ASN A 108 4.09 -11.24 -29.16
CA ASN A 108 3.19 -11.90 -28.21
C ASN A 108 2.23 -10.91 -27.52
N LEU A 109 2.74 -9.76 -27.07
CA LEU A 109 1.96 -8.69 -26.46
C LEU A 109 1.00 -8.03 -27.47
N LEU A 110 1.47 -7.79 -28.70
CA LEU A 110 0.65 -7.29 -29.79
C LEU A 110 -0.56 -8.19 -30.02
N ARG A 111 -0.34 -9.52 -30.17
CA ARG A 111 -1.44 -10.48 -30.39
C ARG A 111 -2.39 -10.58 -29.21
N LEU A 112 -1.89 -10.47 -27.98
CA LEU A 112 -2.73 -10.42 -26.79
C LEU A 112 -3.65 -9.18 -26.84
N LYS A 113 -3.10 -8.00 -27.10
CA LYS A 113 -3.86 -6.75 -27.22
C LYS A 113 -4.87 -6.81 -28.37
N MET A 114 -4.50 -7.31 -29.55
CA MET A 114 -5.42 -7.50 -30.68
C MET A 114 -6.56 -8.51 -30.38
N ARG A 115 -6.29 -9.58 -29.61
CA ARG A 115 -7.32 -10.52 -29.15
C ARG A 115 -8.28 -9.87 -28.15
N GLN A 116 -7.76 -9.17 -27.13
CA GLN A 116 -8.57 -8.43 -26.16
C GLN A 116 -9.49 -7.42 -26.86
N ARG A 117 -8.98 -6.71 -27.87
CA ARG A 117 -9.74 -5.72 -28.66
C ARG A 117 -10.84 -6.35 -29.50
N SER A 118 -10.55 -7.43 -30.23
CA SER A 118 -11.56 -8.14 -31.04
C SER A 118 -12.65 -8.83 -30.22
N GLN A 119 -12.36 -9.23 -28.97
CA GLN A 119 -13.36 -9.72 -28.02
C GLN A 119 -14.28 -8.59 -27.51
N GLY A 120 -13.73 -7.38 -27.29
CA GLY A 120 -14.53 -6.19 -26.95
C GLY A 120 -15.55 -5.80 -28.03
N THR A 121 -15.24 -6.00 -29.30
CA THR A 121 -16.17 -5.70 -30.41
C THR A 121 -17.32 -6.71 -30.49
N ASN A 122 -17.08 -7.99 -30.22
CA ASN A 122 -18.10 -9.05 -30.31
C ASN A 122 -19.14 -9.01 -29.18
N ALA A 123 -18.81 -8.45 -28.01
CA ALA A 123 -19.76 -8.29 -26.90
C ALA A 123 -21.00 -7.45 -27.28
N LYS A 124 -20.89 -6.54 -28.27
CA LYS A 124 -22.02 -5.75 -28.77
C LYS A 124 -22.90 -6.46 -29.80
N LEU A 125 -22.45 -7.57 -30.40
CA LEU A 125 -23.19 -8.25 -31.45
C LEU A 125 -24.04 -9.43 -30.93
N LEU A 126 -23.64 -10.07 -29.83
CA LEU A 126 -24.41 -11.19 -29.24
C LEU A 126 -25.69 -10.78 -28.51
N LEU A 127 -25.87 -9.51 -28.12
CA LEU A 127 -27.04 -9.06 -27.35
C LEU A 127 -28.32 -8.89 -28.17
N VAL A 128 -28.27 -9.03 -29.50
CA VAL A 128 -29.41 -8.74 -30.41
C VAL A 128 -30.09 -10.01 -30.96
N VAL A 129 -29.51 -11.21 -30.77
CA VAL A 129 -30.05 -12.48 -31.32
C VAL A 129 -30.62 -13.40 -30.23
N ALA A 130 -30.32 -13.16 -28.95
CA ALA A 130 -30.71 -14.04 -27.83
C ALA A 130 -32.07 -13.73 -27.17
N LEU A 131 -32.93 -12.92 -27.80
CA LEU A 131 -34.30 -12.63 -27.30
C LEU A 131 -35.36 -13.04 -28.34
N GLY A 132 -35.54 -14.35 -28.53
CA GLY A 132 -36.55 -14.85 -29.47
C GLY A 132 -36.81 -16.36 -29.48
N ARG A 133 -37.88 -16.77 -28.77
CA ARG A 133 -38.72 -18.01 -28.93
C ARG A 133 -38.39 -19.26 -28.08
N SER A 134 -39.43 -20.11 -27.94
CA SER A 134 -39.58 -21.38 -27.15
C SER A 134 -39.35 -21.22 -25.63
N GLN A 135 -40.31 -21.33 -24.69
CA GLN A 135 -41.64 -21.97 -24.58
C GLN A 135 -41.64 -23.50 -24.31
N ILE A 136 -42.16 -23.88 -23.12
CA ILE A 136 -42.78 -25.20 -22.72
C ILE A 136 -41.79 -26.34 -22.31
N PRO A 137 -42.09 -27.23 -21.31
CA PRO A 137 -43.08 -27.23 -20.21
C PRO A 137 -42.51 -27.44 -18.77
N THR A 138 -43.38 -27.32 -17.77
CA THR A 138 -43.17 -27.68 -16.35
C THR A 138 -43.71 -29.08 -15.96
N ALA A 139 -42.91 -29.89 -15.26
CA ALA A 139 -43.28 -31.01 -14.37
C ALA A 139 -41.98 -31.53 -13.68
N GLY A 140 -41.93 -31.98 -12.43
CA GLY A 140 -42.90 -32.08 -11.33
C GLY A 140 -42.22 -32.71 -10.09
N PHE A 141 -42.96 -32.87 -8.97
CA PHE A 141 -42.50 -33.40 -7.66
C PHE A 141 -41.46 -32.52 -6.91
N GLY A 142 -41.45 -32.44 -5.57
CA GLY A 142 -42.40 -32.99 -4.58
C GLY A 142 -41.94 -32.59 -3.16
N ASP A 143 -42.87 -32.16 -2.32
CA ASP A 143 -42.62 -31.80 -0.91
C ASP A 143 -42.36 -33.06 -0.05
N LEU A 144 -41.51 -32.95 0.98
CA LEU A 144 -41.46 -33.84 2.14
C LEU A 144 -40.49 -33.32 3.22
N ARG A 145 -41.01 -32.53 4.17
CA ARG A 145 -40.46 -32.43 5.53
C ARG A 145 -41.09 -33.49 6.44
N SER A 146 -40.31 -34.44 6.95
CA SER A 146 -40.51 -35.02 8.30
C SER A 146 -39.42 -36.00 8.74
N ASP A 147 -39.24 -36.07 10.05
CA ASP A 147 -38.77 -37.19 10.88
C ASP A 147 -37.37 -37.81 10.71
N ALA A 148 -36.52 -37.53 11.71
CA ALA A 148 -35.86 -38.58 12.51
C ALA A 148 -35.35 -38.06 13.87
N LYS A 149 -36.11 -38.31 14.95
CA LYS A 149 -35.59 -38.31 16.34
C LYS A 149 -36.04 -39.58 17.06
N ARG A 150 -35.09 -40.50 17.32
CA ARG A 150 -34.96 -41.41 18.51
C ARG A 150 -34.43 -42.81 18.16
N LEU A 151 -33.47 -43.26 18.99
CA LEU A 151 -33.30 -44.57 19.65
C LEU A 151 -31.92 -44.48 20.35
N VAL A 152 -31.79 -44.21 21.67
CA VAL A 152 -32.04 -45.08 22.85
C VAL A 152 -31.20 -46.37 22.79
N ALA A 153 -30.42 -46.84 23.79
CA ALA A 153 -29.74 -46.39 25.02
C ALA A 153 -29.31 -47.69 25.79
N LEU A 154 -28.58 -47.56 26.91
CA LEU A 154 -28.08 -48.61 27.87
C LEU A 154 -26.63 -49.10 27.61
N ALA A 155 -25.79 -49.36 28.62
CA ALA A 155 -26.09 -49.75 30.01
C ALA A 155 -25.27 -49.04 31.13
N LEU A 156 -25.64 -49.38 32.38
CA LEU A 156 -25.25 -48.85 33.71
C LEU A 156 -24.69 -50.03 34.57
N GLU A 157 -23.99 -49.95 35.71
CA GLU A 157 -23.46 -48.87 36.59
C GLU A 157 -22.37 -49.51 37.54
N PRO A 158 -22.22 -49.21 38.86
CA PRO A 158 -21.54 -48.04 39.47
C PRO A 158 -20.43 -48.41 40.49
N ARG A 159 -19.72 -47.38 41.01
CA ARG A 159 -19.06 -47.25 42.36
C ARG A 159 -18.18 -45.96 42.32
N GLY A 160 -18.12 -45.06 43.30
CA GLY A 160 -18.90 -44.86 44.53
C GLY A 160 -18.30 -43.69 45.36
N GLU A 161 -19.15 -42.75 45.78
CA GLU A 161 -19.03 -41.77 46.89
C GLU A 161 -17.70 -41.05 47.22
N SER A 162 -17.70 -39.71 47.09
CA SER A 162 -17.57 -38.79 48.26
C SER A 162 -17.71 -37.29 47.88
N GLU A 163 -18.95 -36.79 47.81
CA GLU A 163 -19.25 -35.34 47.80
C GLU A 163 -20.43 -35.02 48.75
N VAL A 164 -20.15 -34.55 49.97
CA VAL A 164 -21.06 -33.68 50.74
C VAL A 164 -20.22 -32.74 51.62
N SER A 165 -19.89 -31.55 51.11
CA SER A 165 -19.28 -30.47 51.92
C SER A 165 -19.38 -29.07 51.30
N LEU A 166 -19.30 -28.93 49.97
CA LEU A 166 -18.99 -27.65 49.32
C LEU A 166 -20.07 -27.06 48.39
N PHE A 167 -21.33 -27.49 48.51
CA PHE A 167 -22.42 -26.97 47.65
C PHE A 167 -23.29 -25.85 48.27
N TRP A 168 -22.97 -25.32 49.46
CA TRP A 168 -23.82 -24.29 50.10
C TRP A 168 -23.08 -23.13 50.78
N ASN A 169 -22.03 -22.61 50.13
CA ASN A 169 -21.49 -21.27 50.40
C ASN A 169 -21.27 -20.52 49.07
N SER A 170 -22.38 -20.18 48.44
CA SER A 170 -22.43 -19.21 47.34
C SER A 170 -22.48 -17.78 47.89
N ILE A 171 -22.29 -16.81 47.00
CA ILE A 171 -22.56 -15.37 47.14
C ILE A 171 -21.61 -14.55 48.06
N HIS A 172 -20.95 -13.54 47.46
CA HIS A 172 -20.15 -12.44 48.07
C HIS A 172 -18.63 -12.61 48.31
N GLN A 173 -17.81 -12.73 47.25
CA GLN A 173 -16.46 -12.12 47.21
C GLN A 173 -16.13 -11.63 45.78
N PRO A 174 -15.48 -10.46 45.59
CA PRO A 174 -14.99 -10.03 44.28
C PRO A 174 -13.70 -10.81 43.91
N PRO A 175 -13.48 -11.15 42.62
CA PRO A 175 -12.25 -11.81 42.20
C PRO A 175 -11.06 -10.85 42.34
N SER A 176 -10.06 -11.28 43.11
CA SER A 176 -8.84 -10.51 43.34
C SER A 176 -7.86 -10.70 42.19
N THR A 177 -7.24 -9.60 41.77
CA THR A 177 -6.23 -9.58 40.72
C THR A 177 -4.93 -10.21 41.19
N LYS A 178 -4.66 -11.44 40.75
CA LYS A 178 -3.30 -11.99 40.67
C LYS A 178 -2.98 -12.32 39.22
N PHE A 179 -2.38 -11.34 38.54
CA PHE A 179 -1.70 -11.58 37.27
C PHE A 179 -0.58 -12.59 37.50
N ASP A 180 -0.61 -13.70 36.77
CA ASP A 180 0.43 -14.72 36.80
C ASP A 180 1.61 -14.25 35.94
N GLN A 181 2.72 -13.85 36.57
CA GLN A 181 3.89 -13.27 35.90
C GLN A 181 4.80 -14.33 35.22
N ARG A 182 4.24 -15.46 34.79
CA ARG A 182 5.01 -16.53 34.13
C ARG A 182 5.22 -16.24 32.64
N ASN A 183 6.44 -15.81 32.32
CA ASN A 183 7.12 -15.90 31.02
C ASN A 183 6.32 -15.48 29.76
N TYR A 184 5.94 -14.20 29.67
CA TYR A 184 5.56 -13.58 28.39
C TYR A 184 6.76 -13.05 27.57
N THR A 185 7.99 -13.24 28.05
CA THR A 185 9.23 -12.72 27.47
C THR A 185 9.82 -13.59 26.35
N ASP A 186 9.11 -14.64 25.93
CA ASP A 186 9.64 -15.75 25.10
C ASP A 186 8.76 -16.04 23.87
N MET A 187 7.92 -15.07 23.47
CA MET A 187 7.06 -15.15 22.29
C MET A 187 7.22 -13.90 21.42
N ALA A 188 7.42 -14.11 20.12
CA ALA A 188 7.55 -13.05 19.12
C ALA A 188 6.32 -12.13 19.09
N ARG A 189 6.53 -10.85 18.80
CA ARG A 189 5.44 -9.91 18.62
C ARG A 189 4.77 -10.16 17.27
N LYS A 190 3.55 -10.69 17.31
CA LYS A 190 2.68 -10.81 16.13
C LYS A 190 2.31 -9.43 15.60
N VAL A 191 2.58 -9.19 14.32
CA VAL A 191 2.29 -7.92 13.66
C VAL A 191 1.46 -8.08 12.38
N ILE A 192 0.55 -7.15 12.18
CA ILE A 192 -0.01 -6.80 10.87
C ILE A 192 0.67 -5.51 10.45
N ILE A 193 1.16 -5.41 9.22
CA ILE A 193 1.71 -4.17 8.66
C ILE A 193 0.70 -3.64 7.63
N ASP A 194 0.22 -2.40 7.80
CA ASP A 194 -0.66 -1.71 6.85
C ASP A 194 0.14 -0.58 6.19
N THR A 195 0.27 -0.60 4.86
CA THR A 195 1.38 0.04 4.13
C THR A 195 0.98 0.41 2.71
N ASP A 196 1.58 1.47 2.16
CA ASP A 196 1.44 1.97 0.79
C ASP A 196 2.79 1.93 0.01
N PRO A 197 3.41 0.74 -0.12
CA PRO A 197 4.80 0.48 -0.51
C PRO A 197 5.55 1.51 -1.39
N GLY A 198 6.07 2.55 -0.75
CA GLY A 198 7.13 3.41 -1.24
C GLY A 198 8.53 2.90 -0.88
N VAL A 199 9.48 3.83 -0.81
CA VAL A 199 10.91 3.52 -0.61
C VAL A 199 11.20 3.10 0.84
N ASP A 200 10.71 3.89 1.79
CA ASP A 200 10.82 3.69 3.23
C ASP A 200 9.94 2.53 3.72
N ASP A 201 8.72 2.37 3.20
CA ASP A 201 7.90 1.17 3.41
C ASP A 201 8.65 -0.12 3.06
N VAL A 202 9.30 -0.16 1.89
CA VAL A 202 10.08 -1.33 1.45
C VAL A 202 11.25 -1.59 2.40
N MET A 203 11.94 -0.54 2.88
CA MET A 203 12.99 -0.71 3.90
C MET A 203 12.40 -1.18 5.25
N ALA A 204 11.18 -0.76 5.61
CA ALA A 204 10.49 -1.17 6.84
C ALA A 204 10.06 -2.64 6.78
N MET A 205 9.46 -3.07 5.67
CA MET A 205 9.12 -4.47 5.41
C MET A 205 10.37 -5.35 5.35
N LEU A 206 11.45 -4.92 4.67
CA LEU A 206 12.73 -5.64 4.67
C LEU A 206 13.29 -5.79 6.10
N LEU A 207 13.20 -4.76 6.94
CA LEU A 207 13.59 -4.82 8.35
C LEU A 207 12.72 -5.81 9.15
N ALA A 208 11.40 -5.78 8.94
CA ALA A 208 10.45 -6.67 9.61
C ALA A 208 10.65 -8.15 9.23
N LEU A 209 10.90 -8.41 7.94
CA LEU A 209 11.09 -9.76 7.40
C LEU A 209 12.49 -10.33 7.70
N SER A 210 13.49 -9.47 7.93
CA SER A 210 14.83 -9.83 8.42
C SER A 210 14.96 -9.90 9.95
N ALA A 211 13.86 -9.73 10.68
CA ALA A 211 13.81 -9.95 12.11
C ALA A 211 14.08 -11.43 12.48
N LEU A 212 14.43 -11.65 13.75
CA LEU A 212 14.57 -12.98 14.32
C LEU A 212 13.19 -13.59 14.67
N PRO A 213 13.03 -14.92 14.59
CA PRO A 213 11.84 -15.68 14.98
C PRO A 213 11.23 -15.42 16.35
N GLU A 214 11.98 -14.80 17.26
CA GLU A 214 11.64 -14.40 18.62
C GLU A 214 11.37 -12.89 18.79
N GLU A 215 11.72 -12.06 17.80
CA GLU A 215 11.43 -10.62 17.79
C GLU A 215 10.05 -10.36 17.19
N LEU A 216 9.82 -10.81 15.94
CA LEU A 216 8.61 -10.53 15.16
C LEU A 216 8.03 -11.78 14.49
N GLU A 217 6.70 -11.77 14.33
CA GLU A 217 5.97 -12.67 13.44
C GLU A 217 5.03 -11.82 12.57
N VAL A 218 5.36 -11.66 11.28
CA VAL A 218 4.55 -10.87 10.34
C VAL A 218 3.41 -11.75 9.80
N LEU A 219 2.18 -11.46 10.23
CA LEU A 219 0.99 -12.23 9.84
C LEU A 219 0.39 -11.77 8.51
N LEU A 220 0.40 -10.45 8.27
CA LEU A 220 -0.26 -9.82 7.13
C LEU A 220 0.51 -8.56 6.70
N LEU A 221 0.73 -8.43 5.40
CA LEU A 221 0.97 -7.17 4.70
C LEU A 221 -0.36 -6.73 4.06
N SER A 222 -0.97 -5.72 4.66
CA SER A 222 -2.20 -5.07 4.24
C SER A 222 -1.83 -3.87 3.38
N ILE A 223 -2.21 -3.89 2.11
CA ILE A 223 -1.78 -2.87 1.13
C ILE A 223 -2.87 -1.81 0.99
N THR A 224 -2.50 -0.53 0.99
CA THR A 224 -3.37 0.60 0.65
C THR A 224 -2.72 1.48 -0.42
N TYR A 225 -3.49 2.39 -1.02
CA TYR A 225 -2.94 3.53 -1.76
C TYR A 225 -2.25 4.51 -0.81
N GLY A 226 -1.39 5.37 -1.37
CA GLY A 226 -0.80 6.51 -0.68
C GLY A 226 0.32 7.10 -1.52
N ASN A 227 1.58 6.74 -1.23
CA ASN A 227 2.77 7.12 -1.98
C ASN A 227 2.58 6.97 -3.50
N ILE A 228 1.90 5.90 -3.90
CA ILE A 228 1.46 5.59 -5.27
C ILE A 228 0.07 4.91 -5.24
N ASP A 229 -0.44 4.52 -6.41
CA ASP A 229 -1.65 3.71 -6.54
C ASP A 229 -1.45 2.27 -6.05
N VAL A 230 -2.54 1.64 -5.62
CA VAL A 230 -2.50 0.32 -4.98
C VAL A 230 -1.95 -0.82 -5.87
N GLU A 231 -2.02 -0.69 -7.20
CA GLU A 231 -1.47 -1.71 -8.13
C GLU A 231 0.06 -1.64 -8.16
N ASN A 232 0.63 -0.43 -8.19
CA ASN A 232 2.07 -0.25 -8.05
C ASN A 232 2.56 -0.55 -6.62
N CYS A 233 1.79 -0.24 -5.56
CA CYS A 233 2.11 -0.67 -4.19
C CYS A 233 2.26 -2.20 -4.12
N LEU A 234 1.29 -2.94 -4.69
CA LEU A 234 1.35 -4.41 -4.76
C LEU A 234 2.54 -4.91 -5.58
N ARG A 235 2.86 -4.25 -6.70
CA ARG A 235 4.04 -4.56 -7.53
C ARG A 235 5.34 -4.44 -6.73
N ASN A 236 5.45 -3.46 -5.84
CA ASN A 236 6.62 -3.25 -5.00
C ASN A 236 6.77 -4.37 -3.94
N VAL A 237 5.67 -4.81 -3.31
CA VAL A 237 5.67 -5.97 -2.39
C VAL A 237 6.13 -7.24 -3.11
N VAL A 238 5.59 -7.53 -4.30
CA VAL A 238 5.98 -8.71 -5.07
C VAL A 238 7.45 -8.63 -5.51
N SER A 239 7.92 -7.44 -5.88
CA SER A 239 9.33 -7.20 -6.26
C SER A 239 10.27 -7.41 -5.07
N MET A 240 9.88 -6.97 -3.87
CA MET A 240 10.61 -7.22 -2.63
C MET A 240 10.77 -8.73 -2.37
N PHE A 241 9.68 -9.51 -2.40
CA PHE A 241 9.77 -10.96 -2.19
C PHE A 241 10.62 -11.67 -3.25
N PHE A 242 10.50 -11.27 -4.52
CA PHE A 242 11.33 -11.80 -5.62
C PHE A 242 12.84 -11.59 -5.39
N HIS A 243 13.24 -10.44 -4.83
CA HIS A 243 14.65 -10.18 -4.52
C HIS A 243 15.11 -10.83 -3.21
N ILE A 244 14.23 -10.99 -2.22
CA ILE A 244 14.51 -11.78 -1.01
C ILE A 244 14.76 -13.26 -1.38
N GLU A 245 13.92 -13.85 -2.24
CA GLU A 245 14.08 -15.24 -2.72
C GLU A 245 15.46 -15.44 -3.39
N LYS A 246 15.81 -14.56 -4.34
CA LYS A 246 17.13 -14.59 -5.01
C LYS A 246 18.31 -14.36 -4.05
N GLU A 247 18.15 -13.50 -3.05
CA GLU A 247 19.17 -13.23 -2.05
C GLU A 247 19.42 -14.45 -1.14
N ILE A 248 18.35 -15.16 -0.74
CA ILE A 248 18.45 -16.41 0.02
C ILE A 248 19.17 -17.49 -0.82
N GLU A 249 18.82 -17.64 -2.10
CA GLU A 249 19.49 -18.55 -3.03
C GLU A 249 20.97 -18.21 -3.21
N TRP A 250 21.30 -16.93 -3.41
CA TRP A 250 22.68 -16.45 -3.52
C TRP A 250 23.47 -16.68 -2.22
N ARG A 251 22.90 -16.35 -1.05
CA ARG A 251 23.53 -16.60 0.26
C ARG A 251 23.83 -18.09 0.45
N ALA A 252 22.88 -18.97 0.12
CA ALA A 252 23.06 -20.41 0.16
C ALA A 252 24.22 -20.88 -0.74
N ALA A 253 24.26 -20.41 -1.99
CA ALA A 253 25.32 -20.74 -2.95
C ALA A 253 26.72 -20.25 -2.50
N GLN A 254 26.78 -19.15 -1.74
CA GLN A 254 28.01 -18.62 -1.14
C GLN A 254 28.37 -19.26 0.22
N GLY A 255 27.59 -20.23 0.73
CA GLY A 255 27.79 -20.82 2.05
C GLY A 255 27.58 -19.84 3.22
N LYS A 256 26.85 -18.74 2.97
CA LYS A 256 26.46 -17.77 3.99
C LYS A 256 25.19 -18.23 4.70
N SER A 257 24.97 -17.69 5.89
CA SER A 257 23.66 -17.79 6.54
C SER A 257 22.60 -17.11 5.68
N LEU A 258 21.39 -17.67 5.69
CA LEU A 258 20.33 -17.32 4.74
C LEU A 258 19.65 -16.00 5.09
N GLY A 259 19.66 -15.60 6.36
CA GLY A 259 18.87 -14.49 6.89
C GLY A 259 17.37 -14.72 6.75
N PHE A 260 16.59 -13.65 6.95
CA PHE A 260 15.13 -13.64 6.82
C PHE A 260 14.43 -14.74 7.63
N ASP A 261 14.93 -15.02 8.83
CA ASP A 261 14.51 -16.19 9.61
C ASP A 261 13.06 -16.08 10.13
N ALA A 262 12.58 -14.88 10.49
CA ALA A 262 11.16 -14.66 10.81
C ALA A 262 10.25 -14.99 9.60
N LEU A 263 10.57 -14.47 8.42
CA LEU A 263 9.87 -14.75 7.16
C LEU A 263 9.91 -16.24 6.77
N ARG A 264 11.08 -16.87 6.90
CA ARG A 264 11.26 -18.30 6.57
C ARG A 264 10.54 -19.24 7.56
N LYS A 265 10.24 -18.76 8.78
CA LYS A 265 9.42 -19.45 9.78
C LYS A 265 7.92 -19.26 9.53
N THR A 266 7.48 -18.02 9.34
CA THR A 266 6.08 -17.65 9.09
C THR A 266 5.98 -16.78 7.85
N LYS A 267 5.41 -17.32 6.77
CA LYS A 267 5.13 -16.59 5.53
C LYS A 267 3.94 -15.63 5.77
N PRO A 268 4.07 -14.32 5.55
CA PRO A 268 2.96 -13.39 5.70
C PRO A 268 1.89 -13.62 4.64
N ILE A 269 0.64 -13.30 5.00
CA ILE A 269 -0.42 -13.07 4.02
C ILE A 269 -0.14 -11.72 3.33
N VAL A 270 -0.45 -11.59 2.05
CA VAL A 270 -0.48 -10.30 1.34
C VAL A 270 -1.91 -10.08 0.88
N ALA A 271 -2.53 -8.95 1.24
CA ALA A 271 -3.90 -8.63 0.86
C ALA A 271 -4.01 -7.19 0.36
N VAL A 272 -4.84 -6.99 -0.67
CA VAL A 272 -5.10 -5.68 -1.26
C VAL A 272 -6.29 -5.03 -0.57
N GLY A 273 -6.10 -3.81 -0.06
CA GLY A 273 -7.11 -3.02 0.63
C GLY A 273 -7.68 -1.92 -0.26
N SER A 274 -7.75 -0.72 0.32
CA SER A 274 -8.39 0.46 -0.26
C SER A 274 -7.52 1.08 -1.36
N ASP A 275 -8.15 1.54 -2.44
CA ASP A 275 -7.51 2.21 -3.58
C ASP A 275 -7.79 3.73 -3.63
N HIS A 276 -8.51 4.28 -2.64
CA HIS A 276 -8.85 5.71 -2.53
C HIS A 276 -9.17 6.12 -1.08
N PRO A 277 -9.06 7.42 -0.72
CA PRO A 277 -9.49 7.94 0.59
C PRO A 277 -11.00 7.93 0.77
N LEU A 278 -11.46 7.95 2.02
CA LEU A 278 -12.88 7.91 2.40
C LEU A 278 -13.72 9.06 1.80
N THR A 279 -13.18 10.27 1.72
CA THR A 279 -13.98 11.48 1.43
C THR A 279 -13.34 12.46 0.43
N ASP A 280 -12.10 12.22 0.03
CA ASP A 280 -11.26 13.22 -0.64
C ASP A 280 -10.83 12.79 -2.06
N GLN A 281 -10.10 13.65 -2.77
CA GLN A 281 -9.41 13.22 -3.99
C GLN A 281 -8.16 12.41 -3.63
N MET A 282 -7.94 11.28 -4.30
CA MET A 282 -6.70 10.52 -4.18
C MET A 282 -5.51 11.41 -4.54
N LEU A 283 -4.55 11.47 -3.62
CA LEU A 283 -3.27 12.15 -3.78
C LEU A 283 -2.16 11.11 -3.70
N MET A 284 -1.11 11.31 -4.48
CA MET A 284 0.07 10.44 -4.51
C MET A 284 1.34 11.25 -4.29
N ALA A 285 2.36 10.62 -3.73
CA ALA A 285 3.70 11.18 -3.56
C ALA A 285 4.68 10.70 -4.66
N ASP A 286 4.16 10.40 -5.85
CA ASP A 286 4.93 9.99 -7.04
C ASP A 286 6.01 11.01 -7.47
N PHE A 287 5.85 12.28 -7.07
CA PHE A 287 6.85 13.32 -7.24
C PHE A 287 8.13 13.09 -6.41
N PHE A 288 8.03 12.37 -5.28
CA PHE A 288 9.14 12.04 -4.37
C PHE A 288 9.61 10.61 -4.59
N HIS A 289 8.70 9.63 -4.52
CA HIS A 289 9.03 8.21 -4.67
C HIS A 289 9.15 7.75 -6.13
N GLY A 290 8.84 8.60 -7.11
CA GLY A 290 8.79 8.22 -8.53
C GLY A 290 7.47 7.56 -8.91
N ARG A 291 7.23 7.42 -10.22
CA ARG A 291 5.95 6.93 -10.79
C ARG A 291 5.56 5.50 -10.40
N ASP A 292 6.50 4.72 -9.90
CA ASP A 292 6.32 3.35 -9.43
C ASP A 292 6.65 3.21 -7.93
N GLY A 293 6.89 4.31 -7.22
CA GLY A 293 7.24 4.31 -5.79
C GLY A 293 8.67 3.92 -5.46
N LEU A 294 9.49 3.55 -6.46
CA LEU A 294 10.88 3.12 -6.28
C LEU A 294 11.83 3.84 -7.26
N GLY A 295 11.55 5.10 -7.59
CA GLY A 295 12.40 5.96 -8.43
C GLY A 295 12.28 5.72 -9.94
N GLY A 296 11.30 4.93 -10.39
CA GLY A 296 11.14 4.52 -11.78
C GLY A 296 11.97 3.29 -12.17
N ILE A 297 12.42 2.48 -11.21
CA ILE A 297 13.21 1.27 -11.49
C ILE A 297 12.46 0.24 -12.35
N HIS A 298 11.13 0.20 -12.33
CA HIS A 298 10.38 -0.73 -13.17
C HIS A 298 10.45 -0.40 -14.67
N GLY A 299 10.69 0.87 -15.01
CA GLY A 299 10.98 1.30 -16.37
C GLY A 299 12.46 1.27 -16.71
N THR A 300 13.32 1.73 -15.79
CA THR A 300 14.77 1.92 -16.05
C THR A 300 15.58 0.64 -15.87
N HIS A 301 15.15 -0.27 -14.98
CA HIS A 301 15.81 -1.53 -14.64
C HIS A 301 14.84 -2.72 -14.83
N PRO A 302 14.37 -3.01 -16.06
CA PRO A 302 13.40 -4.08 -16.31
C PRO A 302 13.92 -5.48 -15.99
N HIS A 303 15.24 -5.66 -15.81
CA HIS A 303 15.87 -6.91 -15.38
C HIS A 303 15.78 -7.13 -13.85
N LEU A 304 15.60 -6.06 -13.07
CA LEU A 304 15.33 -6.11 -11.62
C LEU A 304 13.83 -6.16 -11.30
N THR A 305 12.98 -6.36 -12.31
CA THR A 305 11.52 -6.26 -12.20
C THR A 305 10.90 -7.62 -12.49
N PRO A 306 10.05 -8.18 -11.60
CA PRO A 306 9.36 -9.44 -11.86
C PRO A 306 8.38 -9.30 -13.04
N ASN A 307 8.08 -10.43 -13.68
CA ASN A 307 7.04 -10.53 -14.71
C ASN A 307 5.65 -10.28 -14.11
N GLU A 308 4.73 -9.68 -14.86
CA GLU A 308 3.38 -9.33 -14.36
C GLU A 308 2.43 -10.53 -14.17
N THR A 309 2.94 -11.77 -14.14
CA THR A 309 2.14 -12.98 -13.88
C THR A 309 1.56 -13.02 -12.46
N TRP A 310 2.14 -12.26 -11.53
CA TRP A 310 1.64 -12.12 -10.16
C TRP A 310 0.25 -11.49 -10.06
N LYS A 311 -0.23 -10.73 -11.07
CA LYS A 311 -1.57 -10.11 -11.02
C LYS A 311 -2.67 -11.15 -10.82
N GLY A 312 -2.54 -12.31 -11.48
CA GLY A 312 -3.46 -13.44 -11.35
C GLY A 312 -3.48 -14.15 -9.99
N LEU A 313 -2.58 -13.81 -9.06
CA LEU A 313 -2.66 -14.25 -7.65
C LEU A 313 -3.82 -13.56 -6.92
N PHE A 314 -3.96 -12.25 -7.17
CA PHE A 314 -4.82 -11.33 -6.41
C PHE A 314 -6.16 -11.05 -7.11
N ASP A 315 -6.25 -11.32 -8.42
CA ASP A 315 -7.49 -11.22 -9.17
C ASP A 315 -8.62 -12.08 -8.55
N LYS A 316 -9.74 -11.42 -8.22
CA LYS A 316 -11.00 -12.07 -7.79
C LYS A 316 -11.76 -12.77 -8.94
N ALA A 317 -11.23 -12.78 -10.16
CA ALA A 317 -12.01 -12.96 -11.38
C ALA A 317 -11.89 -14.35 -12.04
N VAL A 318 -13.05 -14.99 -12.20
CA VAL A 318 -13.40 -16.06 -13.16
C VAL A 318 -12.75 -17.44 -12.97
N SER A 319 -13.57 -18.37 -12.49
CA SER A 319 -13.39 -19.82 -12.61
C SER A 319 -13.64 -20.32 -14.05
N SER A 320 -12.83 -19.86 -15.03
CA SER A 320 -12.96 -20.27 -16.44
C SER A 320 -12.43 -21.67 -16.73
N GLY A 321 -11.63 -22.24 -15.83
CA GLY A 321 -11.20 -23.64 -15.88
C GLY A 321 -10.33 -24.00 -17.08
N THR A 322 -9.77 -23.00 -17.77
CA THR A 322 -8.92 -23.22 -18.95
C THR A 322 -7.57 -23.81 -18.53
N ASP A 323 -6.88 -24.46 -19.47
CA ASP A 323 -5.58 -25.05 -19.16
C ASP A 323 -4.49 -23.98 -18.94
N ALA A 324 -4.68 -22.76 -19.46
CA ALA A 324 -3.85 -21.61 -19.11
C ALA A 324 -4.04 -21.20 -17.64
N ASP A 325 -5.28 -21.15 -17.14
CA ASP A 325 -5.59 -20.86 -15.74
C ASP A 325 -4.96 -21.91 -14.80
N LYS A 326 -4.89 -23.18 -15.24
CA LYS A 326 -4.26 -24.28 -14.48
C LYS A 326 -2.73 -24.19 -14.47
N ILE A 327 -2.11 -23.75 -15.57
CA ILE A 327 -0.66 -23.54 -15.69
C ILE A 327 -0.25 -22.33 -14.85
N ILE A 328 -0.93 -21.20 -14.99
CA ILE A 328 -0.72 -20.02 -14.15
C ILE A 328 -0.92 -20.41 -12.69
N ALA A 329 -2.02 -21.07 -12.33
CA ALA A 329 -2.21 -21.56 -10.97
C ALA A 329 -1.16 -22.62 -10.53
N SER A 330 -0.40 -23.24 -11.44
CA SER A 330 0.71 -24.15 -11.08
C SER A 330 2.04 -23.42 -10.86
N GLU A 331 2.34 -22.39 -11.64
CA GLU A 331 3.47 -21.48 -11.41
C GLU A 331 3.23 -20.63 -10.15
N LEU A 332 1.98 -20.25 -9.88
CA LEU A 332 1.54 -19.52 -8.68
C LEU A 332 1.37 -20.42 -7.44
N ARG A 333 1.33 -21.76 -7.59
CA ARG A 333 1.44 -22.74 -6.50
C ARG A 333 2.92 -23.04 -6.17
N ASN A 334 3.81 -22.07 -6.35
CA ASN A 334 5.22 -22.22 -6.02
C ASN A 334 5.37 -22.49 -4.51
N GLU A 335 5.66 -23.73 -4.12
CA GLU A 335 5.82 -24.14 -2.71
C GLU A 335 6.95 -23.35 -2.02
N GLY A 336 7.91 -22.84 -2.81
CA GLY A 336 8.99 -21.94 -2.38
C GLY A 336 8.60 -20.48 -2.17
N ALA A 337 7.44 -20.01 -2.63
CA ALA A 337 7.05 -18.59 -2.57
C ALA A 337 7.05 -18.06 -1.13
N MET A 338 7.64 -16.89 -0.90
CA MET A 338 7.85 -16.35 0.45
C MET A 338 6.60 -15.71 1.09
N PHE A 339 5.47 -15.63 0.38
CA PHE A 339 4.22 -15.05 0.89
C PHE A 339 2.99 -15.85 0.46
N THR A 340 1.85 -15.60 1.11
CA THR A 340 0.54 -16.15 0.73
C THR A 340 -0.35 -15.04 0.19
N ALA A 341 -0.66 -15.04 -1.10
CA ALA A 341 -1.63 -14.09 -1.66
C ALA A 341 -3.05 -14.37 -1.14
N SER A 342 -3.70 -13.36 -0.56
CA SER A 342 -5.13 -13.43 -0.26
C SER A 342 -5.98 -12.88 -1.41
N LYS A 343 -7.16 -13.48 -1.56
CA LYS A 343 -8.25 -13.01 -2.44
C LYS A 343 -9.31 -12.23 -1.67
N ALA A 344 -9.20 -12.16 -0.35
CA ALA A 344 -10.02 -11.30 0.49
C ALA A 344 -9.43 -9.87 0.48
N PRO A 345 -10.26 -8.81 0.62
CA PRO A 345 -9.78 -7.47 0.92
C PRO A 345 -8.95 -7.46 2.20
N ALA A 346 -7.96 -6.56 2.28
CA ALA A 346 -7.10 -6.47 3.45
C ALA A 346 -7.88 -6.13 4.75
N VAL A 347 -8.96 -5.34 4.64
CA VAL A 347 -9.93 -5.07 5.71
C VAL A 347 -10.50 -6.34 6.33
N ASP A 348 -10.89 -7.31 5.50
CA ASP A 348 -11.46 -8.58 5.96
C ASP A 348 -10.38 -9.48 6.60
N GLU A 349 -9.15 -9.47 6.06
CA GLU A 349 -8.02 -10.21 6.66
C GLU A 349 -7.58 -9.63 8.00
N ILE A 350 -7.58 -8.31 8.18
CA ILE A 350 -7.33 -7.64 9.46
C ILE A 350 -8.33 -8.15 10.51
N LEU A 351 -9.63 -8.05 10.21
CA LEU A 351 -10.68 -8.48 11.14
C LEU A 351 -10.63 -9.99 11.41
N ARG A 352 -10.41 -10.80 10.37
CA ARG A 352 -10.26 -12.26 10.50
C ARG A 352 -9.11 -12.62 11.45
N LEU A 353 -7.91 -12.10 11.22
CA LEU A 353 -6.75 -12.37 12.07
C LEU A 353 -6.94 -11.91 13.52
N LEU A 354 -7.53 -10.73 13.72
CA LEU A 354 -7.88 -10.24 15.07
C LEU A 354 -8.92 -11.11 15.77
N SER A 355 -9.89 -11.67 15.02
CA SER A 355 -10.92 -12.55 15.56
C SER A 355 -10.40 -13.96 15.93
N GLU A 356 -9.49 -14.50 15.11
CA GLU A 356 -8.93 -15.85 15.26
C GLU A 356 -7.81 -15.95 16.31
N ASN A 357 -7.14 -14.84 16.61
CA ASN A 357 -6.10 -14.77 17.65
C ASN A 357 -6.68 -14.21 18.96
N GLU A 358 -6.09 -14.57 20.09
CA GLU A 358 -6.48 -14.03 21.40
C GLU A 358 -6.37 -12.49 21.43
N PRO A 359 -7.29 -11.77 22.12
CA PRO A 359 -7.18 -10.33 22.30
C PRO A 359 -5.83 -9.92 22.92
N ASP A 360 -5.39 -8.70 22.62
CA ASP A 360 -4.11 -8.15 23.08
C ASP A 360 -2.84 -8.88 22.61
N THR A 361 -2.92 -9.76 21.60
CA THR A 361 -1.75 -10.45 21.05
C THR A 361 -1.17 -9.84 19.77
N ILE A 362 -2.01 -9.27 18.88
CA ILE A 362 -1.57 -8.67 17.60
C ILE A 362 -1.40 -7.17 17.75
N THR A 363 -0.24 -6.64 17.33
CA THR A 363 -0.01 -5.21 17.10
C THR A 363 -0.24 -4.91 15.61
N ILE A 364 -0.98 -3.84 15.29
CA ILE A 364 -1.04 -3.32 13.91
C ILE A 364 0.02 -2.22 13.80
N VAL A 365 0.84 -2.27 12.75
CA VAL A 365 1.83 -1.26 12.41
C VAL A 365 1.37 -0.60 11.12
N ALA A 366 0.71 0.55 11.25
CA ALA A 366 0.24 1.32 10.12
C ALA A 366 1.29 2.36 9.74
N ILE A 367 1.87 2.18 8.56
CA ILE A 367 2.91 3.02 7.97
C ILE A 367 2.41 3.75 6.70
N GLY A 368 1.15 3.52 6.31
CA GLY A 368 0.46 4.28 5.27
C GLY A 368 -0.82 4.98 5.73
N PRO A 369 -1.61 5.53 4.79
CA PRO A 369 -2.90 6.16 5.08
C PRO A 369 -3.87 5.20 5.79
N LEU A 370 -4.48 5.65 6.90
CA LEU A 370 -5.25 4.82 7.84
C LEU A 370 -6.61 4.30 7.31
N THR A 371 -6.86 4.35 6.00
CA THR A 371 -8.13 4.06 5.34
C THR A 371 -8.58 2.62 5.56
N ASN A 372 -7.69 1.64 5.41
CA ASN A 372 -7.97 0.23 5.70
C ASN A 372 -8.38 0.02 7.17
N LEU A 373 -7.68 0.66 8.11
CA LEU A 373 -7.97 0.59 9.54
C LEU A 373 -9.30 1.27 9.87
N ALA A 374 -9.63 2.40 9.24
CA ALA A 374 -10.91 3.07 9.42
C ALA A 374 -12.08 2.24 8.89
N HIS A 375 -11.91 1.55 7.75
CA HIS A 375 -12.87 0.57 7.24
C HIS A 375 -13.05 -0.61 8.20
N ALA A 376 -11.96 -1.25 8.65
CA ALA A 376 -12.01 -2.38 9.58
C ALA A 376 -12.70 -1.98 10.90
N ALA A 377 -12.30 -0.84 11.47
CA ALA A 377 -12.89 -0.27 12.67
C ALA A 377 -14.38 0.04 12.52
N ALA A 378 -14.84 0.49 11.35
CA ALA A 378 -16.25 0.78 11.10
C ALA A 378 -17.09 -0.48 10.80
N GLN A 379 -16.48 -1.51 10.20
CA GLN A 379 -17.11 -2.77 9.86
C GLN A 379 -17.35 -3.66 11.09
N ASP A 380 -16.35 -3.80 11.98
CA ASP A 380 -16.50 -4.45 13.28
C ASP A 380 -15.61 -3.77 14.33
N PRO A 381 -16.14 -2.75 15.05
CA PRO A 381 -15.39 -2.03 16.07
C PRO A 381 -14.90 -2.93 17.22
N GLU A 382 -15.68 -3.94 17.63
CA GLU A 382 -15.34 -4.78 18.77
C GLU A 382 -14.25 -5.80 18.41
N THR A 383 -14.29 -6.36 17.20
CA THR A 383 -13.18 -7.18 16.69
C THR A 383 -11.93 -6.34 16.46
N PHE A 384 -12.05 -5.12 15.92
CA PHE A 384 -10.90 -4.23 15.74
C PHE A 384 -10.23 -3.86 17.07
N LEU A 385 -11.02 -3.61 18.13
CA LEU A 385 -10.53 -3.33 19.49
C LEU A 385 -9.79 -4.51 20.18
N ARG A 386 -9.78 -5.72 19.58
CA ARG A 386 -8.95 -6.84 20.05
C ARG A 386 -7.45 -6.61 19.77
N ALA A 387 -7.11 -5.68 18.89
CA ALA A 387 -5.72 -5.29 18.66
C ALA A 387 -5.06 -4.80 19.96
N LYS A 388 -3.88 -5.32 20.25
CA LYS A 388 -3.04 -4.92 21.39
C LYS A 388 -2.73 -3.43 21.36
N GLU A 389 -2.43 -2.95 20.17
CA GLU A 389 -1.90 -1.64 19.88
C GLU A 389 -1.97 -1.37 18.38
N VAL A 390 -2.23 -0.13 18.00
CA VAL A 390 -1.94 0.40 16.66
C VAL A 390 -0.75 1.35 16.78
N VAL A 391 0.38 0.94 16.23
CA VAL A 391 1.57 1.80 16.03
C VAL A 391 1.37 2.50 14.70
N VAL A 392 1.49 3.84 14.68
CA VAL A 392 1.20 4.65 13.49
C VAL A 392 2.41 5.50 13.15
N MET A 393 2.98 5.35 11.95
CA MET A 393 3.80 6.41 11.35
C MET A 393 2.83 7.47 10.81
N GLY A 394 2.93 8.68 11.34
CA GLY A 394 2.13 9.79 10.82
C GLY A 394 2.04 10.98 11.75
N GLY A 395 1.61 12.11 11.18
CA GLY A 395 1.42 13.37 11.86
C GLY A 395 2.71 14.14 12.10
N ASN A 396 2.54 15.41 12.46
CA ASN A 396 3.57 16.32 12.95
C ASN A 396 2.93 17.22 14.01
N VAL A 397 3.61 17.46 15.12
CA VAL A 397 3.02 18.12 16.31
C VAL A 397 3.80 19.39 16.67
N ASP A 398 5.12 19.29 16.79
CA ASP A 398 6.03 20.42 17.01
C ASP A 398 6.85 20.78 15.74
N GLU A 399 7.03 19.84 14.81
CA GLU A 399 7.72 20.06 13.54
C GLU A 399 6.79 20.48 12.39
N LYS A 400 7.40 20.98 11.31
CA LYS A 400 6.75 21.23 10.02
C LYS A 400 6.18 19.93 9.42
N GLY A 401 5.15 20.06 8.58
CA GLY A 401 4.68 18.94 7.75
C GLY A 401 5.57 18.73 6.51
N ASN A 402 5.54 17.52 5.95
CA ASN A 402 6.24 17.15 4.71
C ASN A 402 5.36 17.29 3.44
N MET A 403 4.03 17.18 3.56
CA MET A 403 3.07 17.32 2.46
C MET A 403 2.50 18.73 2.35
N THR A 404 2.20 19.35 3.50
CA THR A 404 1.92 20.79 3.59
C THR A 404 2.75 21.38 4.75
N PRO A 405 2.87 22.71 4.91
CA PRO A 405 3.64 23.29 6.01
C PRO A 405 3.24 22.82 7.42
N VAL A 406 2.02 22.29 7.59
CA VAL A 406 1.45 21.88 8.89
C VAL A 406 0.94 20.44 8.93
N ALA A 407 1.02 19.68 7.82
CA ALA A 407 0.50 18.32 7.74
C ALA A 407 1.49 17.35 7.10
N GLU A 408 1.64 16.22 7.77
CA GLU A 408 2.34 15.01 7.34
C GLU A 408 1.50 14.23 6.30
N PHE A 409 2.15 13.52 5.37
CA PHE A 409 1.55 12.86 4.21
C PHE A 409 0.46 11.84 4.53
N ASN A 410 0.70 10.80 5.32
CA ASN A 410 -0.27 9.75 5.65
C ASN A 410 -1.52 10.32 6.32
N THR A 411 -1.34 11.28 7.23
CA THR A 411 -2.43 11.98 7.91
C THR A 411 -3.15 12.95 6.97
N PHE A 412 -2.48 13.50 5.95
CA PHE A 412 -3.09 14.35 4.92
C PHE A 412 -3.84 13.57 3.84
N ALA A 413 -3.36 12.37 3.52
CA ALA A 413 -3.89 11.49 2.48
C ALA A 413 -5.26 10.91 2.87
N ASP A 414 -5.50 10.64 4.15
CA ASP A 414 -6.86 10.44 4.69
C ASP A 414 -7.01 10.95 6.13
N ALA A 415 -7.19 12.28 6.25
CA ALA A 415 -7.41 12.94 7.53
C ALA A 415 -8.68 12.44 8.25
N VAL A 416 -9.71 12.01 7.50
CA VAL A 416 -10.96 11.49 8.06
C VAL A 416 -10.74 10.09 8.65
N ALA A 417 -10.04 9.20 7.94
CA ALA A 417 -9.66 7.89 8.46
C ALA A 417 -8.79 8.02 9.72
N ALA A 418 -7.79 8.90 9.70
CA ALA A 418 -6.93 9.15 10.86
C ALA A 418 -7.73 9.68 12.06
N ALA A 419 -8.61 10.67 11.87
CA ALA A 419 -9.49 11.17 12.93
C ALA A 419 -10.39 10.06 13.52
N ARG A 420 -10.94 9.18 12.67
CA ARG A 420 -11.80 8.06 13.10
C ARG A 420 -11.05 7.00 13.89
N VAL A 421 -9.87 6.58 13.44
CA VAL A 421 -9.04 5.61 14.18
C VAL A 421 -8.61 6.21 15.53
N TYR A 422 -8.18 7.47 15.56
CA TYR A 422 -7.78 8.13 16.80
C TYR A 422 -8.95 8.34 17.77
N ALA A 423 -10.18 8.53 17.28
CA ALA A 423 -11.37 8.63 18.12
C ALA A 423 -11.61 7.37 18.98
N LEU A 424 -11.20 6.17 18.54
CA LEU A 424 -11.29 4.94 19.35
C LEU A 424 -10.38 4.95 20.58
N SER A 425 -9.36 5.81 20.65
CA SER A 425 -8.58 6.04 21.87
C SER A 425 -9.32 6.90 22.91
N SER A 426 -10.41 7.57 22.53
CA SER A 426 -11.19 8.42 23.44
C SER A 426 -12.06 7.58 24.40
N PRO A 427 -12.25 8.01 25.66
CA PRO A 427 -13.32 7.49 26.52
C PRO A 427 -14.72 7.71 25.93
N THR A 428 -14.87 8.65 24.99
CA THR A 428 -16.14 8.95 24.31
C THR A 428 -15.87 9.31 22.84
N PRO A 429 -15.71 8.31 21.94
CA PRO A 429 -15.26 8.51 20.55
C PRO A 429 -16.03 9.58 19.77
N LYS A 430 -17.36 9.64 19.93
CA LYS A 430 -18.23 10.68 19.33
C LYS A 430 -17.83 12.14 19.62
N THR A 431 -16.92 12.39 20.57
CA THR A 431 -16.43 13.75 20.87
C THR A 431 -15.30 14.23 19.95
N THR A 432 -14.70 13.31 19.19
CA THR A 432 -13.59 13.58 18.26
C THR A 432 -13.78 12.97 16.88
N MET A 433 -14.88 12.25 16.64
CA MET A 433 -15.29 11.84 15.29
C MET A 433 -15.35 13.05 14.34
N PRO A 434 -14.79 12.94 13.12
CA PRO A 434 -14.90 13.99 12.13
C PRO A 434 -16.34 14.13 11.63
N PRO A 435 -16.73 15.31 11.09
CA PRO A 435 -18.04 15.47 10.48
C PRO A 435 -18.17 14.53 9.27
N VAL A 436 -19.06 13.54 9.38
CA VAL A 436 -19.38 12.65 8.26
C VAL A 436 -20.05 13.50 7.16
N PRO A 437 -19.55 13.49 5.91
CA PRO A 437 -20.25 14.19 4.83
C PRO A 437 -21.68 13.62 4.65
N PRO A 438 -22.63 14.37 4.09
CA PRO A 438 -23.98 13.85 3.86
C PRO A 438 -23.99 12.83 2.72
N ALA A 439 -24.77 11.76 2.87
CA ALA A 439 -25.02 10.78 1.80
C ALA A 439 -25.55 11.48 0.52
N PRO A 440 -25.20 11.02 -0.70
CA PRO A 440 -25.66 11.63 -1.93
C PRO A 440 -27.18 11.55 -2.02
N PRO A 441 -27.86 12.54 -2.62
CA PRO A 441 -29.31 12.52 -2.75
C PRO A 441 -29.81 11.22 -3.40
N GLY A 442 -30.49 10.38 -2.60
CA GLY A 442 -31.05 9.10 -3.04
C GLY A 442 -30.32 7.83 -2.57
N GLN A 443 -29.18 7.94 -1.87
CA GLN A 443 -28.53 6.81 -1.20
C GLN A 443 -28.83 6.79 0.31
N GLN A 444 -29.02 5.61 0.87
CA GLN A 444 -29.20 5.42 2.31
C GLN A 444 -27.85 5.17 3.00
N ALA A 445 -27.71 5.58 4.26
CA ALA A 445 -26.46 5.50 5.02
C ALA A 445 -26.00 4.06 5.38
N ASP A 446 -26.80 3.06 5.04
CA ASP A 446 -26.57 1.62 5.24
C ASP A 446 -26.13 0.88 3.96
N GLN A 447 -25.96 1.58 2.83
CA GLN A 447 -25.55 0.98 1.55
C GLN A 447 -24.07 1.20 1.27
N ALA A 448 -23.29 0.12 1.35
CA ALA A 448 -21.92 0.06 0.84
C ALA A 448 -21.89 -0.04 -0.71
N PRO A 449 -20.83 0.44 -1.39
CA PRO A 449 -19.61 1.04 -0.85
C PRO A 449 -19.81 2.53 -0.50
N PRO A 450 -19.51 2.97 0.73
CA PRO A 450 -19.78 4.35 1.16
C PRO A 450 -18.55 5.26 1.04
N PRO A 451 -18.74 6.55 0.71
CA PRO A 451 -17.97 7.66 1.30
C PRO A 451 -18.30 7.92 2.79
N TYR A 452 -19.20 7.13 3.39
CA TYR A 452 -19.84 7.33 4.69
C TYR A 452 -19.70 6.11 5.59
N LEU A 453 -18.69 6.12 6.46
CA LEU A 453 -18.58 5.12 7.51
C LEU A 453 -19.48 5.50 8.69
N ALA A 454 -20.33 4.57 9.13
CA ALA A 454 -21.26 4.77 10.24
C ALA A 454 -20.56 5.17 11.55
N ASP A 455 -21.25 5.88 12.44
CA ASP A 455 -20.72 6.21 13.76
C ASP A 455 -20.48 4.95 14.61
N TYR A 456 -19.43 4.99 15.45
CA TYR A 456 -19.18 3.91 16.39
C TYR A 456 -20.30 3.79 17.44
N PRO A 457 -20.59 2.58 17.95
CA PRO A 457 -21.51 2.37 19.05
C PRO A 457 -21.26 3.29 20.25
N GLN A 458 -22.33 3.72 20.93
CA GLN A 458 -22.21 4.61 22.10
C GLN A 458 -21.45 3.99 23.29
N LYS A 459 -21.30 2.67 23.29
CA LYS A 459 -20.51 1.91 24.27
C LYS A 459 -19.67 0.91 23.48
N LEU A 460 -18.36 0.95 23.72
CA LEU A 460 -17.38 -0.01 23.24
C LEU A 460 -16.81 -0.74 24.46
N SER A 461 -16.32 -1.97 24.29
CA SER A 461 -15.73 -2.75 25.39
C SER A 461 -14.49 -2.10 26.01
N ARG A 462 -13.72 -1.34 25.24
CA ARG A 462 -12.46 -0.70 25.64
C ARG A 462 -12.07 0.46 24.73
N GLN A 463 -11.05 1.21 25.14
CA GLN A 463 -10.33 2.16 24.29
C GLN A 463 -9.25 1.42 23.47
N LEU A 464 -8.96 1.93 22.27
CA LEU A 464 -7.84 1.49 21.45
C LEU A 464 -6.53 2.13 21.96
N LYS A 465 -5.47 1.34 22.13
CA LYS A 465 -4.13 1.88 22.34
C LYS A 465 -3.56 2.30 20.98
N VAL A 466 -3.29 3.59 20.80
CA VAL A 466 -2.66 4.15 19.60
C VAL A 466 -1.34 4.80 20.01
N THR A 467 -0.24 4.47 19.34
CA THR A 467 1.10 5.03 19.57
C THR A 467 1.64 5.64 18.29
N LEU A 468 1.78 6.97 18.30
CA LEU A 468 2.14 7.79 17.15
C LEU A 468 3.65 8.00 17.04
N PHE A 469 4.17 7.86 15.84
CA PHE A 469 5.54 8.15 15.42
C PHE A 469 5.50 9.30 14.38
N PRO A 470 5.42 10.55 14.84
CA PRO A 470 5.31 11.71 13.97
C PRO A 470 6.67 12.18 13.42
N LEU A 471 6.63 13.13 12.47
CA LEU A 471 7.81 13.78 11.91
C LEU A 471 8.78 14.30 12.99
N ASP A 472 8.25 14.78 14.12
CA ASP A 472 8.96 15.21 15.32
C ASP A 472 10.07 14.27 15.78
N ILE A 473 9.89 12.95 15.58
CA ILE A 473 10.86 11.92 15.94
C ILE A 473 11.45 11.21 14.72
N THR A 474 10.69 10.99 13.65
CA THR A 474 11.19 10.28 12.47
C THR A 474 12.24 11.07 11.68
N GLU A 475 12.12 12.41 11.57
CA GLU A 475 13.14 13.22 10.86
C GLU A 475 14.52 13.20 11.56
N ARG A 476 14.59 12.74 12.83
CA ARG A 476 15.86 12.60 13.57
C ARG A 476 16.64 11.33 13.20
N HIS A 477 16.07 10.46 12.38
CA HIS A 477 16.63 9.17 12.01
C HIS A 477 16.78 9.11 10.50
N ALA A 478 18.01 9.01 10.01
CA ALA A 478 18.29 9.02 8.58
C ALA A 478 19.34 7.98 8.21
N LEU A 479 19.15 7.36 7.03
CA LEU A 479 20.18 6.61 6.35
C LEU A 479 20.90 7.55 5.36
N SER A 480 22.19 7.82 5.56
CA SER A 480 22.95 8.64 4.62
C SER A 480 23.42 7.84 3.40
N ARG A 481 23.53 8.52 2.24
CA ARG A 481 24.05 7.96 0.98
C ARG A 481 25.43 7.32 1.21
N GLY A 482 26.31 7.98 1.96
CA GLY A 482 27.65 7.49 2.27
C GLY A 482 27.65 6.25 3.15
N LEU A 483 26.80 6.20 4.17
CA LEU A 483 26.66 5.04 5.05
C LEU A 483 26.10 3.84 4.29
N PHE A 484 25.00 4.04 3.55
CA PHE A 484 24.40 2.99 2.73
C PHE A 484 25.42 2.44 1.72
N ARG A 485 26.05 3.32 0.92
CA ARG A 485 27.07 2.95 -0.08
C ARG A 485 28.21 2.16 0.55
N THR A 486 28.75 2.62 1.69
CA THR A 486 29.87 1.94 2.38
C THR A 486 29.52 0.50 2.79
N LEU A 487 28.26 0.24 3.16
CA LEU A 487 27.79 -1.07 3.60
C LEU A 487 27.30 -1.96 2.44
N SER A 488 26.70 -1.38 1.39
CA SER A 488 26.12 -2.11 0.26
C SER A 488 27.11 -2.38 -0.88
N GLU A 489 28.07 -1.48 -1.14
CA GLU A 489 29.02 -1.59 -2.26
C GLU A 489 29.81 -2.92 -2.27
N PRO A 490 30.32 -3.45 -1.12
CA PRO A 490 30.96 -4.77 -1.09
C PRO A 490 30.01 -5.95 -1.42
N LEU A 491 28.72 -5.81 -1.14
CA LEU A 491 27.70 -6.83 -1.45
C LEU A 491 27.30 -6.79 -2.93
N VAL A 492 27.14 -5.60 -3.50
CA VAL A 492 26.92 -5.39 -4.93
C VAL A 492 28.11 -5.95 -5.73
N GLN A 493 29.35 -5.67 -5.32
CA GLN A 493 30.56 -6.26 -5.93
C GLN A 493 30.63 -7.79 -5.81
N ALA A 494 30.00 -8.38 -4.78
CA ALA A 494 29.87 -9.82 -4.61
C ALA A 494 28.65 -10.43 -5.34
N GLY A 495 27.84 -9.61 -6.02
CA GLY A 495 26.66 -10.04 -6.77
C GLY A 495 25.42 -10.36 -5.92
N SER A 496 25.24 -9.71 -4.76
CA SER A 496 24.02 -9.81 -3.95
C SER A 496 22.81 -9.21 -4.70
N PRO A 497 21.78 -10.01 -5.05
CA PRO A 497 20.61 -9.51 -5.78
C PRO A 497 19.82 -8.46 -4.98
N LEU A 498 19.69 -8.63 -3.67
CA LEU A 498 18.97 -7.67 -2.83
C LEU A 498 19.75 -6.36 -2.68
N ALA A 499 21.08 -6.40 -2.54
CA ALA A 499 21.88 -5.18 -2.48
C ALA A 499 21.89 -4.42 -3.82
N GLU A 500 21.93 -5.13 -4.96
CA GLU A 500 21.83 -4.53 -6.29
C GLU A 500 20.48 -3.82 -6.49
N TRP A 501 19.37 -4.48 -6.15
CA TRP A 501 18.03 -3.89 -6.23
C TRP A 501 17.84 -2.70 -5.28
N ALA A 502 18.25 -2.84 -4.02
CA ALA A 502 18.18 -1.76 -3.04
C ALA A 502 19.02 -0.55 -3.46
N THR A 503 20.21 -0.78 -4.02
CA THR A 503 21.06 0.30 -4.53
C THR A 503 20.40 1.04 -5.69
N ALA A 504 19.68 0.35 -6.57
CA ALA A 504 19.01 0.99 -7.70
C ALA A 504 17.94 2.01 -7.27
N PHE A 505 17.01 1.64 -6.36
CA PHE A 505 15.96 2.56 -5.92
C PHE A 505 16.45 3.58 -4.88
N LEU A 506 17.35 3.21 -3.96
CA LEU A 506 17.90 4.16 -2.98
C LEU A 506 18.78 5.22 -3.65
N THR A 507 19.54 4.89 -4.69
CA THR A 507 20.31 5.91 -5.46
C THR A 507 19.37 6.95 -6.06
N SER A 508 18.31 6.52 -6.76
CA SER A 508 17.31 7.45 -7.31
C SER A 508 16.65 8.30 -6.23
N THR A 509 16.41 7.74 -5.04
CA THR A 509 15.84 8.45 -3.90
C THR A 509 16.81 9.48 -3.33
N PHE A 510 18.08 9.12 -3.14
CA PHE A 510 19.09 10.07 -2.67
C PHE A 510 19.31 11.19 -3.69
N ASP A 511 19.33 10.91 -4.99
CA ASP A 511 19.44 11.93 -6.03
C ASP A 511 18.22 12.87 -6.00
N LYS A 512 17.03 12.34 -5.73
CA LYS A 512 15.82 13.13 -5.53
C LYS A 512 15.92 14.03 -4.29
N VAL A 513 16.34 13.51 -3.15
CA VAL A 513 16.52 14.30 -1.91
C VAL A 513 17.54 15.41 -2.12
N GLU A 514 18.68 15.11 -2.74
CA GLU A 514 19.70 16.10 -3.11
C GLU A 514 19.13 17.21 -4.00
N SER A 515 18.27 16.86 -4.97
CA SER A 515 17.61 17.84 -5.84
C SER A 515 16.60 18.78 -5.14
N LEU A 516 16.15 18.41 -3.92
CA LEU A 516 15.19 19.18 -3.12
C LEU A 516 15.86 20.01 -2.01
N GLN A 517 17.14 19.76 -1.71
CA GLN A 517 17.89 20.42 -0.63
C GLN A 517 18.91 21.41 -1.21
N GLN A 518 19.17 22.53 -0.50
CA GLN A 518 20.08 23.58 -0.98
C GLN A 518 21.51 23.44 -0.44
N ASP A 519 21.68 22.78 0.71
CA ASP A 519 22.92 22.83 1.51
C ASP A 519 23.51 21.44 1.82
N VAL A 520 22.94 20.36 1.28
CA VAL A 520 23.34 18.97 1.57
C VAL A 520 23.58 18.23 0.26
N PHE A 521 24.77 17.64 0.11
CA PHE A 521 25.24 17.04 -1.14
C PHE A 521 26.06 15.76 -0.91
N GLY A 522 26.12 14.90 -1.92
CA GLY A 522 26.93 13.69 -1.96
C GLY A 522 26.62 12.71 -0.81
N ASP A 523 27.67 12.17 -0.19
CA ASP A 523 27.57 11.14 0.86
C ASP A 523 26.81 11.62 2.13
N ALA A 524 26.62 12.93 2.32
CA ALA A 524 25.88 13.51 3.45
C ALA A 524 24.35 13.52 3.24
N VAL A 525 23.86 13.29 2.02
CA VAL A 525 22.42 13.26 1.71
C VAL A 525 21.75 12.11 2.46
N GLY A 526 20.71 12.41 3.24
CA GLY A 526 20.00 11.45 4.09
C GLY A 526 18.58 11.18 3.62
N LEU A 527 18.21 9.90 3.55
CA LEU A 527 16.81 9.46 3.52
C LEU A 527 16.32 9.35 4.97
N HIS A 528 15.28 10.09 5.34
CA HIS A 528 14.64 9.95 6.64
C HIS A 528 13.95 8.57 6.73
N LEU A 529 14.10 7.88 7.87
CA LEU A 529 13.60 6.53 8.07
C LEU A 529 12.28 6.58 8.84
N HIS A 530 11.22 7.00 8.15
CA HIS A 530 9.88 7.17 8.72
C HIS A 530 9.30 5.84 9.21
N ASP A 531 8.98 4.94 8.28
CA ASP A 531 8.29 3.68 8.55
C ASP A 531 9.16 2.64 9.27
N PRO A 532 10.47 2.48 8.95
CA PRO A 532 11.30 1.50 9.63
C PRO A 532 11.39 1.76 11.14
N LEU A 533 11.21 3.00 11.60
CA LEU A 533 11.25 3.34 13.02
C LEU A 533 10.11 2.66 13.81
N CYS A 534 8.93 2.53 13.21
CA CYS A 534 7.78 1.82 13.79
C CYS A 534 8.05 0.31 13.91
N ILE A 535 8.73 -0.27 12.91
CA ILE A 535 9.17 -1.67 12.93
C ILE A 535 10.24 -1.89 14.01
N TRP A 536 11.20 -0.98 14.16
CA TRP A 536 12.22 -1.07 15.19
C TRP A 536 11.63 -1.04 16.61
N TYR A 537 10.62 -0.19 16.85
CA TYR A 537 9.84 -0.21 18.09
C TYR A 537 9.11 -1.54 18.33
N CYS A 538 8.65 -2.20 17.26
CA CYS A 538 7.98 -3.49 17.35
C CYS A 538 8.96 -4.66 17.59
N MET A 539 10.16 -4.61 17.04
CA MET A 539 11.25 -5.56 17.31
C MET A 539 11.80 -5.46 18.74
N ALA A 540 11.65 -4.30 19.39
CA ALA A 540 12.22 -4.07 20.71
C ALA A 540 11.63 -5.01 21.78
N THR A 541 12.48 -5.86 22.36
CA THR A 541 12.17 -6.73 23.51
C THR A 541 12.14 -5.95 24.83
N ASP A 542 12.95 -4.90 24.94
CA ASP A 542 12.88 -3.87 25.98
C ASP A 542 12.55 -2.51 25.35
N VAL A 543 11.50 -1.86 25.87
CA VAL A 543 11.06 -0.53 25.45
C VAL A 543 11.57 0.59 26.36
N SER A 544 12.42 0.30 27.36
CA SER A 544 12.94 1.29 28.32
C SER A 544 13.72 2.45 27.68
N GLY A 545 14.36 2.20 26.53
CA GLY A 545 15.06 3.21 25.72
C GLY A 545 14.16 4.05 24.81
N TRP A 546 12.84 3.87 24.85
CA TRP A 546 11.88 4.65 24.08
C TRP A 546 11.12 5.61 24.99
N GLU A 547 11.16 6.91 24.66
CA GLU A 547 10.41 7.92 25.37
C GLU A 547 9.02 8.05 24.75
N ILE A 548 7.99 7.69 25.53
CA ILE A 548 6.59 7.69 25.09
C ILE A 548 5.79 8.61 26.01
N LEU A 549 5.36 9.75 25.47
CA LEU A 549 4.33 10.60 26.08
C LEU A 549 2.99 9.85 26.02
N LYS A 550 2.17 9.93 27.09
CA LYS A 550 0.92 9.17 27.22
C LYS A 550 -0.27 10.09 27.45
N ASP A 551 -1.45 9.59 27.08
CA ASP A 551 -2.76 10.20 27.32
C ASP A 551 -2.91 11.61 26.71
N GLU A 552 -2.24 11.87 25.58
CA GLU A 552 -2.27 13.16 24.88
C GLU A 552 -3.59 13.31 24.09
N ASP A 553 -4.29 14.43 24.30
CA ASP A 553 -5.46 14.82 23.51
C ASP A 553 -5.01 15.45 22.19
N LEU A 554 -4.58 14.59 21.27
CA LEU A 554 -4.21 14.90 19.90
C LEU A 554 -5.39 14.61 18.97
N ARG A 555 -5.76 15.60 18.15
CA ARG A 555 -6.88 15.50 17.19
C ARG A 555 -6.42 15.88 15.79
N VAL A 556 -7.06 15.33 14.76
CA VAL A 556 -6.74 15.66 13.35
C VAL A 556 -7.73 16.68 12.83
N GLU A 557 -7.23 17.76 12.23
CA GLU A 557 -8.06 18.70 11.46
C GLU A 557 -8.42 18.09 10.10
N THR A 558 -9.71 18.07 9.76
CA THR A 558 -10.24 17.33 8.60
C THR A 558 -10.88 18.22 7.52
N SER A 559 -11.02 19.51 7.78
CA SER A 559 -11.86 20.42 6.99
C SER A 559 -11.15 21.72 6.55
N GLY A 560 -10.16 22.18 7.32
CA GLY A 560 -9.49 23.45 7.05
C GLY A 560 -8.68 23.47 5.75
N GLN A 561 -8.98 24.43 4.86
CA GLN A 561 -8.34 24.58 3.54
C GLN A 561 -6.80 24.51 3.57
N TRP A 562 -6.17 25.03 4.63
CA TRP A 562 -4.71 25.11 4.79
C TRP A 562 -4.16 24.22 5.90
N THR A 563 -5.04 23.52 6.63
CA THR A 563 -4.72 22.83 7.89
C THR A 563 -5.29 21.41 7.97
N ARG A 564 -5.97 20.91 6.93
CA ARG A 564 -6.34 19.48 6.81
C ARG A 564 -5.09 18.62 7.04
N GLY A 565 -5.25 17.51 7.77
CA GLY A 565 -4.16 16.61 8.14
C GLY A 565 -3.26 17.10 9.29
N MET A 566 -3.46 18.32 9.80
CA MET A 566 -2.70 18.82 10.95
C MET A 566 -3.09 18.07 12.23
N CYS A 567 -2.09 17.60 12.98
CA CYS A 567 -2.27 17.06 14.32
C CYS A 567 -2.26 18.21 15.35
N VAL A 568 -3.41 18.45 15.97
CA VAL A 568 -3.67 19.56 16.89
C VAL A 568 -3.65 19.08 18.34
N VAL A 569 -2.83 19.74 19.18
CA VAL A 569 -2.73 19.51 20.63
C VAL A 569 -2.94 20.84 21.37
N ASP A 570 -3.77 20.85 22.42
CA ASP A 570 -4.00 22.05 23.23
C ASP A 570 -2.85 22.32 24.23
N ARG A 571 -1.89 23.15 23.82
CA ARG A 571 -0.77 23.61 24.65
C ARG A 571 -1.12 24.73 25.64
N ARG A 572 -2.38 25.18 25.73
CA ARG A 572 -2.75 26.30 26.63
C ARG A 572 -2.72 25.85 28.09
N THR A 573 -2.14 26.67 28.97
CA THR A 573 -2.04 26.41 30.43
C THR A 573 -3.36 26.65 31.17
N ARG A 574 -4.41 25.91 30.78
CA ARG A 574 -5.77 26.04 31.30
C ARG A 574 -6.15 24.84 32.17
N LYS A 575 -6.90 25.10 33.25
CA LYS A 575 -7.38 24.07 34.17
C LYS A 575 -8.39 23.14 33.46
N LYS A 576 -8.13 21.83 33.46
CA LYS A 576 -9.10 20.81 33.02
C LYS A 576 -10.35 20.82 33.92
N ARG A 577 -11.51 20.50 33.35
CA ARG A 577 -12.81 20.43 34.04
C ARG A 577 -12.89 19.16 34.91
N PRO A 578 -13.71 19.15 35.97
CA PRO A 578 -13.93 17.94 36.76
C PRO A 578 -14.49 16.78 35.92
N ALA A 579 -14.23 15.54 36.34
CA ALA A 579 -14.88 14.37 35.74
C ALA A 579 -16.41 14.47 35.89
N GLY A 580 -17.16 14.17 34.83
CA GLY A 580 -18.62 14.34 34.77
C GLY A 580 -19.10 15.75 34.39
N ASP A 581 -18.23 16.74 34.22
CA ASP A 581 -18.59 18.05 33.64
C ASP A 581 -18.64 17.96 32.10
N GLU A 582 -19.69 17.33 31.59
CA GLU A 582 -19.91 17.06 30.16
C GLU A 582 -20.66 18.18 29.42
N GLY A 583 -20.61 18.14 28.09
CA GLY A 583 -21.24 19.12 27.20
C GLY A 583 -20.38 20.36 26.93
N GLU A 584 -20.78 21.16 25.95
CA GLU A 584 -20.06 22.38 25.57
C GLU A 584 -20.09 23.45 26.65
N ARG A 585 -18.99 24.18 26.79
CA ARG A 585 -18.86 25.29 27.75
C ARG A 585 -18.39 26.56 27.03
N PRO A 586 -18.94 27.75 27.36
CA PRO A 586 -18.43 29.02 26.86
C PRO A 586 -16.93 29.16 27.14
N GLY A 587 -16.15 29.46 26.09
CA GLY A 587 -14.70 29.55 26.17
C GLY A 587 -13.94 28.20 26.12
N ASP A 588 -14.61 27.07 25.90
CA ASP A 588 -14.00 25.75 25.65
C ASP A 588 -14.64 25.07 24.43
N ALA A 589 -14.59 25.78 23.29
CA ALA A 589 -15.05 25.25 22.01
C ALA A 589 -14.25 24.00 21.63
N GLY A 590 -14.95 22.89 21.35
CA GLY A 590 -14.33 21.57 21.14
C GLY A 590 -14.06 20.76 22.41
N ASN A 591 -14.41 21.25 23.61
CA ASN A 591 -14.28 20.51 24.88
C ASN A 591 -12.86 20.02 25.20
N TRP A 592 -11.84 20.79 24.87
CA TRP A 592 -10.43 20.47 25.14
C TRP A 592 -10.10 20.40 26.64
N LEU A 593 -10.89 21.06 27.49
CA LEU A 593 -10.70 21.00 28.93
C LEU A 593 -11.43 19.81 29.58
N SER A 594 -12.27 19.06 28.87
CA SER A 594 -12.98 17.89 29.41
C SER A 594 -12.06 16.68 29.61
N LEU A 595 -12.27 15.94 30.70
CA LEU A 595 -11.58 14.67 30.96
C LEU A 595 -12.27 13.46 30.31
N ASN A 596 -13.52 13.62 29.84
CA ASN A 596 -14.30 12.56 29.19
C ASN A 596 -14.29 12.67 27.66
N ALA A 597 -13.91 13.84 27.12
CA ALA A 597 -13.77 14.09 25.69
C ALA A 597 -12.29 14.05 25.26
N GLY A 598 -12.06 14.11 23.95
CA GLY A 598 -10.72 14.14 23.39
C GLY A 598 -10.10 12.74 23.28
N ASN A 599 -9.01 12.63 22.54
CA ASN A 599 -8.32 11.37 22.30
C ASN A 599 -7.31 11.06 23.41
N ARG A 600 -6.79 9.84 23.49
CA ARG A 600 -5.75 9.43 24.46
C ARG A 600 -4.64 8.71 23.71
N LEU A 601 -3.91 9.44 22.89
CA LEU A 601 -2.79 8.88 22.14
C LEU A 601 -1.57 8.75 23.03
N GLN A 602 -0.72 7.79 22.68
CA GLN A 602 0.68 7.79 23.03
C GLN A 602 1.46 8.42 21.87
N ARG A 603 2.53 9.18 22.16
CA ARG A 603 3.40 9.79 21.14
C ARG A 603 4.86 9.50 21.48
N CYS A 604 5.60 8.96 20.52
CA CYS A 604 7.03 8.76 20.64
C CYS A 604 7.77 10.11 20.52
N THR A 605 8.60 10.42 21.52
CA THR A 605 9.40 11.66 21.59
C THR A 605 10.91 11.41 21.60
N GLY A 606 11.33 10.16 21.80
CA GLY A 606 12.71 9.73 21.94
C GLY A 606 12.87 8.22 21.69
N THR A 607 14.06 7.84 21.22
CA THR A 607 14.42 6.48 20.78
C THR A 607 15.79 6.08 21.37
N PRO A 608 16.18 4.79 21.28
CA PRO A 608 17.52 4.35 21.68
C PRO A 608 18.67 5.03 20.91
N GLN A 609 18.42 5.58 19.72
CA GLN A 609 19.40 6.41 19.01
C GLN A 609 19.52 7.80 19.63
N THR A 610 18.41 8.44 20.00
CA THR A 610 18.46 9.77 20.65
C THR A 610 19.11 9.72 22.03
N THR A 611 19.11 8.55 22.70
CA THR A 611 19.87 8.32 23.93
C THR A 611 21.33 7.90 23.68
N GLY A 612 21.79 7.83 22.42
CA GLY A 612 23.16 7.56 22.03
C GLY A 612 23.60 6.09 22.02
N ASN A 613 22.67 5.12 22.05
CA ASN A 613 23.00 3.71 22.22
C ASN A 613 23.21 2.94 20.91
N ILE A 614 22.48 3.29 19.84
CA ILE A 614 22.44 2.55 18.57
C ILE A 614 22.25 3.56 17.42
N ASP A 615 23.07 3.50 16.37
CA ASP A 615 22.75 4.17 15.10
C ASP A 615 21.71 3.34 14.33
N PHE A 616 20.50 3.89 14.15
CA PHE A 616 19.40 3.15 13.53
C PHE A 616 19.61 2.91 12.03
N GLY A 617 20.22 3.87 11.31
CA GLY A 617 20.52 3.71 9.88
C GLY A 617 21.55 2.60 9.65
N GLU A 618 22.60 2.55 10.48
CA GLU A 618 23.59 1.49 10.43
C GLU A 618 22.99 0.14 10.87
N PHE A 619 22.18 0.13 11.94
CA PHE A 619 21.47 -1.06 12.41
C PHE A 619 20.57 -1.66 11.33
N LEU A 620 19.77 -0.83 10.66
CA LEU A 620 18.83 -1.26 9.62
C LEU A 620 19.56 -1.93 8.45
N VAL A 621 20.60 -1.27 7.91
CA VAL A 621 21.36 -1.83 6.79
C VAL A 621 22.12 -3.10 7.21
N LYS A 622 22.71 -3.12 8.41
CA LYS A 622 23.32 -4.35 8.94
C LYS A 622 22.30 -5.47 9.13
N ARG A 623 21.08 -5.16 9.57
CA ARG A 623 20.04 -6.16 9.81
C ARG A 623 19.54 -6.80 8.51
N VAL A 624 19.23 -5.99 7.50
CA VAL A 624 18.71 -6.48 6.22
C VAL A 624 19.78 -7.21 5.39
N PHE A 625 20.96 -6.58 5.23
CA PHE A 625 21.93 -7.00 4.21
C PHE A 625 23.11 -7.81 4.74
N LEU A 626 23.43 -7.71 6.04
CA LEU A 626 24.66 -8.27 6.62
C LEU A 626 24.42 -9.27 7.75
N SER A 627 23.20 -9.37 8.29
CA SER A 627 22.89 -10.32 9.35
C SER A 627 22.72 -11.74 8.80
N GLY A 628 23.37 -12.66 9.49
CA GLY A 628 23.48 -14.07 9.17
C GLY A 628 24.23 -14.83 10.25
#